data_AF-A0AA37SPB1-F1
#
_entry.id   AF-A0AA37SPB1-F1
#
_cell.length_a   1.000
_cell.length_b   1.000
_cell.length_c   1.000
_cell.angle_alpha   90.00
_cell.angle_beta   90.00
_cell.angle_gamma   90.00
#
_symmetry.space_group_name_H-M   'P 1'
#
loop_
_entity.id
_entity.type
_entity.pdbx_description
1 polymer ?
#
loop_
_entity_poly.entity_id
_entity_poly.type
_entity_poly.pdbx_seq_one_letter_code
_entity_poly.pdbx_strand_id
1 'polypeptide(L)'
;MRVKITAYESPHYFVDEMLEGSFKFMKHKHEFKVSGKDTIMIDTFSFSSPLGILGRIVDDLILKKYMTKFLLERNEMIKEFAESEKWKQIL
;
A
#
# COMPACT_ATOMS: atom_id res chain seq x y z
N MET A 1 -9.58 4.95 9.12
CA MET A 1 -9.36 5.28 7.70
C MET A 1 -10.35 4.46 6.88
N ARG A 2 -11.01 5.08 5.90
CA ARG A 2 -11.93 4.42 4.97
C ARG A 2 -11.39 4.60 3.55
N VAL A 3 -11.24 3.50 2.83
CA VAL A 3 -10.75 3.46 1.44
C VAL A 3 -11.82 2.85 0.52
N LYS A 4 -11.73 3.15 -0.77
CA LYS A 4 -12.56 2.57 -1.82
C LYS A 4 -11.67 2.07 -2.95
N ILE A 5 -11.97 0.87 -3.47
CA ILE A 5 -11.34 0.38 -4.71
C ILE A 5 -11.90 1.21 -5.87
N THR A 6 -11.05 1.97 -6.53
CA THR A 6 -11.43 2.87 -7.64
C THR A 6 -11.01 2.36 -9.01
N ALA A 7 -10.07 1.42 -9.07
CA ALA A 7 -9.76 0.66 -10.27
C ALA A 7 -9.45 -0.80 -9.90
N TYR A 8 -9.86 -1.74 -10.74
CA TYR A 8 -9.69 -3.17 -10.50
C TYR A 8 -9.64 -3.93 -11.83
N GLU A 9 -8.58 -4.70 -12.04
CA GLU A 9 -8.43 -5.63 -13.16
C GLU A 9 -7.75 -6.90 -12.65
N SER A 10 -8.52 -7.98 -12.50
CA SER A 10 -7.98 -9.25 -12.00
C SER A 10 -7.25 -10.03 -13.11
N PRO A 11 -6.09 -10.66 -12.83
CA PRO A 11 -5.30 -10.62 -11.59
C PRO A 11 -4.23 -9.52 -11.57
N HIS A 12 -4.24 -8.59 -12.52
CA HIS A 12 -3.12 -7.71 -12.83
C HIS A 12 -2.93 -6.55 -11.86
N TYR A 13 -3.99 -5.85 -11.46
CA TYR A 13 -3.84 -4.71 -10.55
C TYR A 13 -5.15 -4.29 -9.89
N PHE A 14 -5.00 -3.53 -8.80
CA PHE A 14 -6.09 -2.74 -8.24
C PHE A 14 -5.57 -1.46 -7.60
N VAL A 15 -6.48 -0.51 -7.41
CA VAL A 15 -6.20 0.80 -6.82
C VAL A 15 -7.22 1.06 -5.72
N ASP A 16 -6.75 1.37 -4.53
CA ASP A 16 -7.57 1.93 -3.47
C ASP A 16 -7.22 3.40 -3.20
N GLU A 17 -8.26 4.21 -3.05
CA GLU A 17 -8.16 5.63 -2.74
C GLU A 17 -8.89 5.93 -1.44
N MET A 18 -8.29 6.80 -0.62
CA MET A 18 -8.85 7.16 0.67
C MET A 18 -10.04 8.10 0.52
N LEU A 19 -11.18 7.68 1.08
CA LEU A 19 -12.38 8.53 1.21
C LEU A 19 -12.31 9.40 2.45
N GLU A 20 -11.77 8.87 3.55
CA GLU A 20 -11.72 9.53 4.84
C GLU A 20 -10.55 9.03 5.68
N GLY A 21 -9.72 9.96 6.17
CA GLY A 21 -8.59 9.64 7.03
C GLY A 21 -7.62 10.80 7.22
N SER A 22 -6.45 10.48 7.74
CA SER A 22 -5.47 11.46 8.24
C SER A 22 -4.67 12.15 7.15
N PHE A 23 -4.76 11.71 5.90
CA PHE A 23 -4.06 12.33 4.77
C PHE A 23 -4.95 13.35 4.05
N LYS A 24 -4.34 14.32 3.39
CA LYS A 24 -5.06 15.19 2.44
C LYS A 24 -5.53 14.41 1.21
N PHE A 25 -4.68 13.49 0.75
CA PHE A 25 -5.05 12.45 -0.20
C PHE A 25 -4.19 11.21 0.05
N MET A 26 -4.72 10.06 -0.29
CA MET A 26 -3.97 8.81 -0.32
C MET A 26 -4.51 7.94 -1.46
N LYS A 27 -3.58 7.36 -2.22
CA LYS A 27 -3.81 6.44 -3.31
C LYS A 27 -2.78 5.33 -3.25
N HIS A 28 -3.24 4.10 -3.24
CA HIS A 28 -2.39 2.92 -3.27
C HIS A 28 -2.70 2.12 -4.52
N LYS A 29 -1.67 1.91 -5.35
CA LYS A 29 -1.76 1.05 -6.51
C LYS A 29 -1.00 -0.23 -6.22
N HIS A 30 -1.68 -1.35 -6.38
CA HIS A 30 -1.15 -2.70 -6.25
C HIS A 30 -1.04 -3.31 -7.65
N GLU A 31 0.16 -3.66 -8.09
CA GLU A 31 0.40 -4.31 -9.39
C GLU A 31 1.01 -5.68 -9.19
N PHE A 32 0.54 -6.65 -9.97
CA PHE A 32 1.01 -8.03 -9.94
C PHE A 32 1.57 -8.41 -11.31
N LYS A 33 2.82 -8.84 -11.34
CA LYS A 33 3.51 -9.25 -12.57
C LYS A 33 3.98 -10.69 -12.43
N VAL A 34 3.67 -11.51 -13.43
CA VAL A 34 4.20 -12.87 -13.51
C VAL A 34 5.69 -12.80 -13.80
N SER A 35 6.49 -13.53 -13.02
CA SER A 35 7.93 -13.68 -13.18
C SER A 35 8.28 -15.17 -13.13
N GLY A 36 8.13 -15.85 -14.26
CA GLY A 36 8.31 -17.30 -14.33
C GLY A 36 7.24 -18.04 -13.53
N LYS A 37 7.64 -18.73 -12.45
CA LYS A 37 6.73 -19.42 -11.53
C LYS A 37 6.26 -18.53 -10.38
N ASP A 38 6.87 -17.35 -10.23
CA ASP A 38 6.63 -16.44 -9.12
C ASP A 38 5.77 -15.26 -9.57
N THR A 39 5.26 -14.51 -8.59
CA THR A 39 4.56 -13.24 -8.81
C THR A 39 5.32 -12.11 -8.11
N ILE A 40 5.61 -11.05 -8.85
CA ILE A 40 6.15 -9.81 -8.30
C ILE A 40 4.97 -8.89 -8.00
N MET A 41 4.76 -8.59 -6.72
CA MET A 41 3.84 -7.55 -6.26
C MET A 41 4.59 -6.22 -6.14
N ILE A 42 4.06 -5.16 -6.74
CA ILE A 42 4.61 -3.81 -6.69
C ILE A 42 3.56 -2.88 -6.08
N ASP A 43 3.88 -2.32 -4.91
CA ASP A 43 3.05 -1.36 -4.19
C ASP A 43 3.55 0.06 -4.46
N THR A 44 2.73 0.87 -5.13
CA THR A 44 2.99 2.30 -5.36
C THR A 44 2.05 3.12 -4.49
N PHE A 45 2.60 3.72 -3.44
CA PHE A 45 1.84 4.49 -2.45
C PHE A 45 2.07 6.01 -2.64
N SER A 46 1.00 6.74 -2.98
CA SER A 46 1.01 8.19 -3.18
C SER A 46 0.15 8.87 -2.12
N PHE A 47 0.71 9.85 -1.40
CA PHE A 47 -0.02 10.54 -0.32
C PHE A 47 0.43 11.99 -0.15
N SER A 48 -0.38 12.76 0.59
CA SER A 48 -0.01 14.10 1.05
C SER A 48 -0.51 14.36 2.47
N SER A 49 0.35 14.95 3.29
CA SER A 49 0.08 15.32 4.68
C SER A 49 -0.88 16.53 4.77
N PRO A 50 -1.75 16.61 5.79
CA PRO A 50 -2.70 17.73 5.93
C PRO A 50 -2.08 19.04 6.48
N LEU A 51 -0.88 19.00 7.10
CA LEU A 51 -0.37 20.05 8.02
C LEU A 51 0.43 21.22 7.41
N GLY A 52 0.05 21.80 6.27
CA GLY A 52 0.60 23.09 5.82
C GLY A 52 2.13 23.12 5.61
N ILE A 53 2.78 24.29 5.59
CA ILE A 53 4.21 24.46 5.20
C ILE A 53 5.20 24.21 6.35
N LEU A 54 4.86 24.56 7.60
CA LEU A 54 5.76 24.47 8.75
C LEU A 54 5.84 23.07 9.37
N GLY A 55 4.80 22.23 9.21
CA GLY A 55 4.83 20.80 9.54
C GLY A 55 5.38 19.92 8.41
N ARG A 56 5.31 20.39 7.16
CA ARG A 56 5.63 19.61 5.94
C ARG A 56 7.03 19.01 5.92
N ILE A 57 8.06 19.73 6.35
CA ILE A 57 9.45 19.21 6.21
C ILE A 57 9.76 18.14 7.26
N VAL A 58 9.30 18.34 8.50
CA VAL A 58 9.51 17.39 9.60
C VAL A 58 8.60 16.17 9.42
N ASP A 59 7.34 16.40 9.06
CA ASP A 59 6.40 15.33 8.78
C ASP A 59 6.79 14.57 7.51
N ASP A 60 7.13 15.20 6.39
CA ASP A 60 7.36 14.44 5.16
C ASP A 60 8.58 13.51 5.27
N LEU A 61 9.65 13.88 6.01
CA LEU A 61 10.78 12.98 6.24
C LEU A 61 10.45 11.85 7.22
N ILE A 62 9.81 12.16 8.35
CA ILE A 62 9.46 11.17 9.37
C ILE A 62 8.35 10.25 8.87
N LEU A 63 7.30 10.82 8.29
CA LEU A 63 6.14 10.12 7.76
C LEU A 63 6.51 9.29 6.54
N LYS A 64 7.33 9.78 5.60
CA LYS A 64 7.81 8.94 4.51
C LYS A 64 8.59 7.75 5.04
N LYS A 65 9.53 7.97 5.97
CA LYS A 65 10.30 6.87 6.58
C LYS A 65 9.40 5.87 7.31
N TYR A 66 8.42 6.38 8.07
CA TYR A 66 7.42 5.57 8.77
C TYR A 66 6.58 4.76 7.79
N MET A 67 6.00 5.39 6.77
CA MET A 67 5.16 4.74 5.76
C MET A 67 5.95 3.72 4.96
N THR A 68 7.20 4.01 4.58
CA THR A 68 8.08 3.03 3.93
C THR A 68 8.28 1.81 4.83
N LYS A 69 8.61 2.00 6.11
CA LYS A 69 8.79 0.88 7.04
C LYS A 69 7.51 0.07 7.20
N PHE A 70 6.37 0.74 7.39
CA PHE A 70 5.07 0.11 7.52
C PHE A 70 4.70 -0.72 6.29
N LEU A 71 4.90 -0.17 5.08
CA LEU A 71 4.62 -0.87 3.83
C LEU A 71 5.55 -2.07 3.63
N LEU A 72 6.83 -1.97 4.01
CA LEU A 72 7.76 -3.10 3.97
C LEU A 72 7.32 -4.23 4.92
N GLU A 73 6.98 -3.91 6.18
CA GLU A 73 6.50 -4.92 7.15
C GLU A 73 5.20 -5.60 6.66
N ARG A 74 4.29 -4.82 6.08
CA ARG A 74 3.06 -5.35 5.47
C ARG A 74 3.36 -6.26 4.27
N ASN A 75 4.30 -5.88 3.41
CA ASN A 75 4.65 -6.68 2.23
C ASN A 75 5.32 -8.00 2.62
N GLU A 76 6.16 -8.02 3.65
CA GLU A 76 6.72 -9.26 4.20
C GLU A 76 5.62 -10.18 4.73
N MET A 77 4.63 -9.64 5.45
CA MET A 77 3.49 -10.43 5.93
C MET A 77 2.65 -11.00 4.76
N ILE A 78 2.37 -10.20 3.73
CA ILE A 78 1.64 -10.66 2.54
C ILE A 78 2.42 -11.79 1.85
N LYS A 79 3.73 -11.61 1.67
CA LYS A 79 4.62 -12.61 1.07
C LYS A 79 4.58 -13.91 1.87
N GLU A 80 4.70 -13.83 3.20
CA GLU A 80 4.65 -15.00 4.09
C GLU A 80 3.33 -15.75 3.94
N PHE A 81 2.19 -15.04 3.91
CA PHE A 81 0.88 -15.69 3.75
C PHE A 81 0.69 -16.30 2.36
N ALA A 82 1.12 -15.61 1.31
CA ALA A 82 0.95 -16.04 -0.08
C ALA A 82 1.87 -17.21 -0.47
N GLU A 83 3.09 -17.27 0.09
CA GLU A 83 4.11 -18.28 -0.25
C GLU A 83 4.12 -19.48 0.72
N SER A 84 3.27 -19.47 1.73
CA SER A 84 3.09 -20.59 2.67
C SER A 84 1.68 -21.16 2.63
N GLU A 85 1.35 -22.06 3.55
CA GLU A 85 -0.01 -22.62 3.71
C GLU A 85 -0.91 -21.74 4.60
N LYS A 86 -0.43 -20.59 5.08
CA LYS A 86 -1.16 -19.72 6.00
C LYS A 86 -2.39 -19.07 5.37
N TRP A 87 -2.41 -18.87 4.05
CA TRP A 87 -3.59 -18.33 3.35
C TRP A 87 -4.85 -19.18 3.56
N LYS A 88 -4.72 -20.49 3.81
CA LYS A 88 -5.85 -21.41 4.07
C LYS A 88 -6.64 -21.08 5.35
N GLN A 89 -6.11 -20.22 6.21
CA GLN A 89 -6.77 -19.83 7.46
C GLN A 89 -7.66 -18.59 7.29
N ILE A 90 -7.52 -17.87 6.16
CA ILE A 90 -8.16 -16.57 5.93
C ILE A 90 -9.04 -16.54 4.68
N LEU A 91 -9.11 -17.64 3.93
CA LEU A 91 -9.95 -17.88 2.75
C LEU A 91 -10.78 -19.14 2.97
#